data_AF-A0A941X4H5-F1
#
_entry.id   AF-A0A941X4H5-F1
#
_cell.length_a   1.000
_cell.length_b   1.000
_cell.length_c   1.000
_cell.angle_alpha   90.00
_cell.angle_beta   90.00
_cell.angle_gamma   90.00
#
_symmetry.space_group_name_H-M   'P 1'
#
loop_
_entity.id
_entity.type
_entity.pdbx_description
1 polymer ?
#
loop_
_entity_poly.entity_id
_entity_poly.type
_entity_poly.pdbx_seq_one_letter_code
_entity_poly.pdbx_strand_id
1 'polypeptide(L)' 'MIRKKAREGYLLVYKTDEYITVTPAVSAPDGTDLTNWEELPEAEARELERVFNERRTN' A
#
# COMPACT_ATOMS: atom_id res chain seq x y z
N MET A 1 -9.45 4.01 -17.03
CA MET A 1 -9.14 3.44 -15.70
C MET A 1 -7.66 3.66 -15.48
N ILE A 2 -7.24 4.18 -14.33
CA ILE A 2 -5.83 4.42 -14.02
C ILE A 2 -5.21 3.19 -13.35
N ARG A 3 -4.01 2.80 -13.78
CA ARG A 3 -3.25 1.69 -13.21
C ARG A 3 -1.88 2.19 -12.77
N LYS A 4 -1.56 1.99 -11.50
CA LYS A 4 -0.23 2.25 -10.92
C LYS A 4 0.37 0.91 -10.52
N LYS A 5 1.59 0.63 -10.99
CA LYS A 5 2.35 -0.57 -10.62
C LYS A 5 3.62 -0.11 -9.90
N ALA A 6 3.94 -0.77 -8.79
CA ALA A 6 5.19 -0.52 -8.09
C ALA A 6 6.39 -0.91 -8.95
N ARG A 7 7.55 -0.33 -8.63
CA ARG A 7 8.83 -0.79 -9.17
C ARG A 7 9.15 -2.22 -8.72
N GLU A 8 10.05 -2.88 -9.45
CA GLU A 8 10.51 -4.22 -9.10
C GLU A 8 11.21 -4.21 -7.72
N GLY A 9 10.78 -5.10 -6.83
CA GLY A 9 11.22 -5.13 -5.42
C GLY A 9 10.52 -4.12 -4.50
N TYR A 10 9.54 -3.36 -5.01
CA TYR A 10 8.73 -2.41 -4.25
C TYR A 10 7.25 -2.82 -4.28
N LEU A 11 6.50 -2.36 -3.28
CA LEU A 11 5.06 -2.51 -3.16
C LEU A 11 4.43 -1.13 -2.93
N LEU A 12 3.20 -0.97 -3.43
CA LEU A 12 2.39 0.19 -3.14
C LEU A 12 1.71 -0.01 -1.79
N VAL A 13 1.90 0.95 -0.91
CA VAL A 13 1.36 0.97 0.44
C VAL A 13 0.41 2.15 0.55
N TYR A 14 -0.85 1.85 0.87
CA TYR A 14 -1.84 2.84 1.23
C TYR A 14 -2.14 2.68 2.71
N LYS A 15 -1.75 3.68 3.50
CA LYS A 15 -1.96 3.69 4.94
C LYS A 15 -3.01 4.75 5.29
N THR A 16 -4.04 4.31 5.99
CA THR A 16 -5.03 5.17 6.65
C THR A 16 -4.91 4.99 8.16
N ASP A 17 -5.67 5.78 8.92
CA ASP A 17 -5.75 5.63 10.36
C ASP A 17 -6.42 4.29 10.77
N GLU A 18 -7.31 3.77 9.91
CA GLU A 18 -8.12 2.58 10.19
C GLU A 18 -7.49 1.27 9.65
N TYR A 19 -6.80 1.35 8.51
CA TYR A 19 -6.21 0.19 7.85
C TYR A 19 -5.02 0.55 6.96
N ILE A 20 -4.19 -0.46 6.70
CA ILE A 20 -3.12 -0.41 5.71
C ILE A 20 -3.42 -1.42 4.60
N THR A 21 -3.10 -1.07 3.36
CA THR A 21 -3.23 -1.92 2.19
C THR A 21 -1.91 -1.98 1.46
N VAL A 22 -1.39 -3.18 1.27
CA VAL A 22 -0.13 -3.42 0.56
C VAL A 22 -0.41 -4.22 -0.70
N THR A 23 -0.03 -3.70 -1.87
CA THR A 23 -0.25 -4.37 -3.16
C THR A 23 0.88 -4.06 -4.16
N PRO A 24 1.28 -5.01 -5.02
CA PRO A 24 2.25 -4.72 -6.08
C PRO A 24 1.69 -3.81 -7.18
N ALA A 25 0.37 -3.75 -7.33
CA ALA A 25 -0.29 -2.89 -8.30
C ALA A 25 -1.71 -2.51 -7.84
N VAL A 26 -2.11 -1.29 -8.14
CA VAL A 26 -3.47 -0.80 -7.92
C VAL A 26 -4.07 -0.34 -9.24
N SER A 27 -5.35 -0.67 -9.43
CA SER A 27 -6.15 -0.21 -10.55
C SER A 27 -7.38 0.48 -9.98
N ALA A 28 -7.66 1.70 -10.42
CA ALA A 28 -8.75 2.51 -9.92
C ALA A 28 -9.47 3.23 -11.08
N PRO A 29 -10.74 3.63 -10.92
CA PRO A 29 -11.43 4.43 -11.93
C PRO A 29 -10.72 5.78 -12.16
N ASP A 30 -10.84 6.32 -13.37
CA ASP A 30 -10.32 7.66 -13.69
C ASP A 30 -10.88 8.70 -12.73
N GLY A 31 -10.01 9.54 -12.17
CA GLY A 31 -10.35 10.49 -11.11
C GLY A 31 -10.10 9.99 -9.68
N THR A 32 -9.72 8.73 -9.48
CA THR A 32 -9.21 8.27 -8.18
C THR A 32 -7.81 8.82 -7.95
N ASP A 33 -7.63 9.55 -6.85
CA ASP A 33 -6.31 10.01 -6.45
C ASP A 33 -5.46 8.83 -5.96
N LEU A 34 -4.44 8.50 -6.75
CA LEU A 34 -3.43 7.49 -6.40
C LEU A 34 -2.15 8.12 -5.82
N THR A 35 -2.20 9.40 -5.46
CA THR A 35 -1.07 10.16 -4.91
C THR A 35 -0.79 9.73 -3.47
N ASN A 36 -1.82 9.33 -2.73
CA ASN A 36 -1.69 8.78 -1.37
C ASN A 36 -1.05 7.37 -1.30
N TRP A 37 -0.73 6.75 -2.43
CA TRP A 37 -0.03 5.46 -2.45
C TRP A 37 1.48 5.69 -2.47
N GLU A 38 2.13 5.30 -1.37
CA GLU A 38 3.57 5.32 -1.20
C GLU A 38 4.21 4.07 -1.80
N GLU A 39 5.37 4.20 -2.43
CA GLU A 39 6.15 3.06 -2.93
C GLU A 39 7.23 2.72 -1.91
N LEU A 40 7.07 1.57 -1.24
CA LEU A 40 8.02 1.09 -0.25
C LEU A 40 8.67 -0.22 -0.70
N PRO A 41 9.91 -0.51 -0.29
CA PRO A 41 10.52 -1.81 -0.52
C PRO A 41 9.61 -2.94 0.00
N GLU A 42 9.60 -4.09 -0.67
CA GLU A 42 8.75 -5.22 -0.30
C GLU A 42 8.89 -5.60 1.19
N ALA A 43 10.12 -5.61 1.71
CA ALA A 43 10.41 -5.91 3.11
C ALA A 43 9.74 -4.91 4.07
N GLU A 44 9.91 -3.61 3.81
CA GLU A 44 9.32 -2.52 4.61
C GLU A 44 7.79 -2.54 4.56
N ALA A 45 7.23 -2.73 3.37
CA ALA A 45 5.78 -2.78 3.16
C ALA A 45 5.13 -3.95 3.92
N ARG A 46 5.75 -5.14 3.86
CA ARG A 46 5.30 -6.32 4.61
C ARG A 46 5.43 -6.14 6.12
N GLU A 47 6.51 -5.50 6.57
CA GLU A 47 6.70 -5.20 7.99
C GLU A 47 5.64 -4.22 8.49
N LEU A 48 5.36 -3.15 7.73
CA LEU A 48 4.30 -2.19 8.04
C LEU A 48 2.93 -2.85 8.17
N GLU A 49 2.56 -3.73 7.24
CA GLU A 49 1.32 -4.51 7.31
C GLU A 49 1.26 -5.34 8.59
N ARG A 50 2.36 -6.02 8.92
CA ARG A 50 2.48 -6.85 10.12
C ARG A 50 2.34 -6.03 11.41
N VAL A 51 3.10 -4.94 11.54
CA VAL A 51 3.07 -4.05 12.71
C VAL A 51 1.68 -3.44 12.90
N PHE A 52 1.04 -3.02 11.81
CA PHE A 52 -0.31 -2.44 11.87
C PHE A 52 -1.34 -3.47 12.34
N ASN A 53 -1.27 -4.70 11.83
CA ASN A 53 -2.17 -5.78 12.24
C ASN A 53 -1.91 -6.25 13.68
N GLU A 54 -0.65 -6.28 14.10
CA GLU A 54 -0.25 -6.63 15.47
C GLU A 54 -0.76 -5.59 16.49
N ARG A 55 -0.67 -4.29 16.18
CA ARG A 55 -1.21 -3.21 17.02
C ARG A 55 -2.72 -3.25 17.20
N ARG A 56 -3.48 -3.82 16.26
CA ARG A 56 -4.95 -3.97 16.40
C ARG A 56 -5.36 -5.20 17.22
N THR A 57 -4.43 -6.13 17.46
CA THR A 57 -4.72 -7.40 18.13
C THR A 57 -4.36 -7.36 19.64
N ASN A 58 -3.74 -6.29 20.12
CA ASN A 58 -3.36 -6.09 21.53
C ASN A 58 -4.15 -4.95 22.16
#